data_AF-A0A4Z0ADZ0-F1
#
_entry.id   AF-A0A4Z0ADZ0-F1
#
_cell.length_a   1.000
_cell.length_b   1.000
_cell.length_c   1.000
_cell.angle_alpha   90.00
_cell.angle_beta   90.00
_cell.angle_gamma   90.00
#
_symmetry.space_group_name_H-M   'P 1'
#
loop_
_entity.id
_entity.type
_entity.pdbx_description
1 polymer ?
#
loop_
_entity_poly.entity_id
_entity_poly.type
_entity_poly.pdbx_seq_one_letter_code
_entity_poly.pdbx_strand_id
1 'polypeptide(L)' 'MDCVLYQVVPAGRNFFHIREVLSGRIKGFRSDHIQACELAKELEARLHTHHGANIIGLKG' A
#
# COMPACT_ATOMS: atom_id res chain seq x y z
N MET A 1 13.57 -4.75 -7.48
CA MET A 1 12.69 -3.72 -8.04
C MET A 1 11.52 -3.63 -7.10
N ASP A 2 11.65 -2.76 -6.13
CA ASP A 2 10.67 -2.54 -5.07
C ASP A 2 9.65 -1.58 -5.68
N CYS A 3 8.79 -2.11 -6.55
CA CYS A 3 7.76 -1.33 -7.20
C CYS A 3 6.83 -0.80 -6.11
N VAL A 4 6.68 0.52 -6.00
CA VAL A 4 5.67 1.14 -5.13
C VAL A 4 4.31 0.58 -5.53
N LEU A 5 3.66 -0.17 -4.63
CA LEU A 5 2.41 -0.86 -4.94
C LEU A 5 1.20 0.02 -4.62
N TYR A 6 1.35 0.90 -3.63
CA TYR A 6 0.29 1.77 -3.16
C TYR A 6 0.73 3.22 -3.15
N GLN A 7 -0.12 4.07 -3.68
CA GLN A 7 0.10 5.51 -3.75
C GLN A 7 -0.98 6.25 -2.96
N VAL A 8 -0.55 7.17 -2.11
CA VAL A 8 -1.42 8.15 -1.46
C VAL A 8 -1.63 9.32 -2.41
N VAL A 9 -2.89 9.59 -2.77
CA VAL A 9 -3.26 10.64 -3.71
C VAL A 9 -4.14 11.68 -3.00
N PRO A 10 -3.76 12.97 -3.00
CA PRO A 10 -4.61 14.03 -2.47
C PRO A 10 -5.80 14.26 -3.41
N ALA A 11 -7.00 14.36 -2.85
CA ALA A 11 -8.25 14.57 -3.60
C ALA A 11 -9.07 15.75 -3.08
N GLY A 12 -8.58 16.48 -2.08
CA GLY A 12 -9.25 17.67 -1.54
C GLY A 12 -8.61 18.17 -0.26
N ARG A 13 -9.29 19.09 0.42
CA ARG A 13 -8.83 19.61 1.72
C ARG A 13 -8.95 18.51 2.77
N ASN A 14 -7.81 18.08 3.31
CA ASN A 14 -7.75 16.97 4.27
C ASN A 14 -8.48 15.74 3.74
N PHE A 15 -8.22 15.38 2.48
CA PHE A 15 -8.84 14.22 1.85
C PHE A 15 -7.85 13.53 0.93
N PHE A 16 -7.57 12.27 1.23
CA PHE A 16 -6.58 11.43 0.58
C PHE A 16 -7.22 10.08 0.25
N HIS A 17 -6.84 9.49 -0.88
CA HIS A 17 -7.21 8.13 -1.22
C HIS A 17 -5.97 7.30 -1.52
N ILE A 18 -6.05 6.02 -1.16
CA ILE A 18 -4.98 5.05 -1.40
C ILE A 18 -5.32 4.30 -2.68
N ARG A 19 -4.46 4.43 -3.69
CA ARG A 19 -4.62 3.82 -5.01
C ARG A 19 -3.56 2.74 -5.19
N GLU A 20 -3.99 1.56 -5.59
CA GLU A 20 -3.10 0.49 -6.06
C GLU A 20 -2.53 0.86 -7.44
N VAL A 21 -1.21 0.89 -7.58
CA VAL A 21 -0.54 1.37 -8.79
C VAL A 21 -0.79 0.46 -9.98
N LEU A 22 -0.75 -0.87 -9.77
CA LEU A 22 -0.88 -1.85 -10.85
C LEU A 22 -2.28 -1.92 -11.44
N SER A 23 -3.32 -1.80 -10.60
CA SER A 23 -4.72 -1.95 -11.01
C SER A 23 -5.46 -0.63 -11.15
N GLY A 24 -4.90 0.47 -10.62
CA GLY A 24 -5.59 1.73 -10.44
C GLY A 24 -6.71 1.69 -9.39
N ARG A 25 -6.92 0.57 -8.68
CA ARG A 25 -8.04 0.40 -7.76
C ARG A 25 -7.84 1.21 -6.48
N ILE A 26 -8.89 1.94 -6.07
CA ILE A 26 -8.90 2.63 -4.79
C ILE A 26 -9.16 1.61 -3.67
N LYS A 27 -8.27 1.56 -2.68
CA LYS A 27 -8.35 0.66 -1.52
C LYS A 27 -8.98 1.32 -0.30
N GLY A 28 -9.00 2.65 -0.25
CA GLY A 28 -9.65 3.38 0.83
C GLY A 28 -9.44 4.89 0.76
N PHE A 29 -10.12 5.59 1.65
CA PHE A 29 -10.08 7.04 1.81
C PHE A 29 -9.70 7.39 3.25
N ARG A 30 -8.91 8.45 3.43
CA ARG A 30 -8.50 8.99 4.73
C ARG A 30 -8.56 10.50 4.70
N SER A 31 -8.94 11.10 5.81
CA SER A 31 -8.96 12.56 5.96
C SER A 31 -7.58 13.13 6.33
N ASP A 32 -6.64 12.27 6.73
CA ASP A 32 -5.32 12.67 7.17
C ASP A 32 -4.22 11.98 6.34
N HIS A 33 -3.15 12.72 6.04
CA HIS A 33 -2.04 12.23 5.24
C HIS A 33 -1.23 11.14 5.96
N ILE A 34 -1.04 11.28 7.28
CA ILE A 34 -0.30 10.30 8.09
C ILE A 34 -1.07 8.99 8.09
N GLN A 35 -2.37 9.02 8.39
CA GLN A 35 -3.23 7.82 8.34
C GLN A 35 -3.28 7.20 6.94
N ALA A 36 -3.27 8.00 5.88
CA ALA A 36 -3.23 7.50 4.51
C ALA A 36 -1.90 6.77 4.21
N CYS A 37 -0.79 7.32 4.70
CA CYS A 37 0.54 6.73 4.55
C CYS A 37 0.68 5.43 5.37
N GLU A 38 0.18 5.40 6.61
CA GLU A 38 0.14 4.19 7.44
C GLU A 38 -0.64 3.07 6.76
N LEU A 39 -1.81 3.37 6.19
CA LEU A 39 -2.60 2.38 5.46
C LEU A 39 -1.86 1.86 4.22
N ALA A 40 -1.19 2.74 3.46
CA ALA A 40 -0.41 2.31 2.30
C ALA A 40 0.69 1.31 2.72
N LYS A 41 1.42 1.60 3.81
CA LYS A 41 2.44 0.69 4.36
C LYS A 41 1.87 -0.63 4.84
N GLU A 42 0.71 -0.62 5.51
CA GLU A 42 0.04 -1.86 5.95
C GLU A 42 -0.36 -2.72 4.75
N LEU A 43 -0.88 -2.11 3.69
CA LEU A 43 -1.23 -2.81 2.46
C LEU A 43 0.00 -3.38 1.75
N GLU A 44 1.11 -2.63 1.68
CA GLU A 44 2.39 -3.13 1.16
C GLU A 44 2.90 -4.30 2.01
N ALA A 45 2.88 -4.18 3.34
CA ALA A 45 3.29 -5.24 4.25
C ALA A 45 2.45 -6.50 4.07
N ARG A 46 1.12 -6.38 3.95
CA ARG A 46 0.22 -7.52 3.69
C ARG A 46 0.48 -8.18 2.34
N LEU A 47 0.85 -7.41 1.31
CA LEU A 47 1.26 -7.99 0.03
C LEU A 47 2.64 -8.64 0.11
N HIS A 48 3.58 -8.03 0.82
CA HIS A 48 4.91 -8.61 1.04
C HIS A 48 4.86 -9.87 1.91
N THR A 49 3.93 -10.03 2.85
CA THR A 49 3.76 -11.32 3.55
C THR A 49 3.20 -12.39 2.61
N HIS A 50 2.35 -12.02 1.65
CA HIS A 50 1.88 -12.95 0.61
C HIS A 50 2.92 -13.24 -0.48
N HIS A 51 3.85 -12.32 -0.77
CA HIS A 51 4.92 -12.52 -1.75
C HIS A 51 6.19 -13.14 -1.13
N GLY A 52 6.44 -12.88 0.16
CA GLY A 52 7.55 -13.42 0.94
C GLY A 52 7.37 -14.89 1.33
N ALA A 53 6.15 -15.43 1.24
CA ALA A 53 5.92 -16.87 1.40
C ALA A 53 6.32 -17.70 0.15
N ASN A 54 6.73 -17.06 -0.95
CA ASN A 54 7.00 -17.77 -2.21
C ASN A 54 8.37 -17.50 -2.85
N ILE A 55 9.26 -16.75 -2.19
CA ILE A 55 10.62 -16.49 -2.69
C ILE A 55 11.70 -16.45 -1.60
N ILE A 56 11.80 -17.49 -0.75
CA ILE A 56 13.01 -18.06 -0.12
C ILE A 56 12.50 -19.10 0.88
N GLY A 57 12.69 -20.40 0.65
CA GLY A 57 13.96 -21.04 0.94
C GLY A 57 14.00 -21.44 2.42
N LEU A 58 13.91 -22.75 2.67
CA LEU A 58 14.42 -23.40 3.88
C LEU A 58 15.64 -22.67 4.45
N LYS A 59 15.63 -22.43 5.77
CA LYS A 59 16.72 -22.48 6.77
C LYS A 59 16.42 -21.45 7.88
N GLY A 60 16.34 -21.81 9.15
CA GLY A 60 16.68 -23.07 9.82
C GLY A 60 15.99 -23.19 11.17
#